data_AF-A0A5A9NH21-F1
#
_entry.id   AF-A0A5A9NH21-F1
#
_cell.length_a   1.000
_cell.length_b   1.000
_cell.length_c   1.000
_cell.angle_alpha   90.00
_cell.angle_beta   90.00
_cell.angle_gamma   90.00
#
_symmetry.space_group_name_H-M   'P 1'
#
loop_
_entity.id
_entity.type
_entity.pdbx_description
1 polymer ?
#
loop_
_entity_poly.entity_id
_entity_poly.type
_entity_poly.pdbx_seq_one_letter_code
_entity_poly.pdbx_strand_id
1 'polypeptide(L)'
;MVLLVTLGLFGVLYLQVSAAPVNEMKHLRQCKFWHISDLHLDPTYHVTEDHTKVCFSSKGVPALDPGEFGDFLCDSPYQLILSAFNYMKQADIQPEFIIWTGDSPPHVPKEKLSTDVVINVIANMTHTIRQYFPNLSVYPALGNHDFWPQDQLPTSENKIYDAVAKLWSPWLSPAAVPTLQRGGFYSHVIKPGLRLVSLNTNLYYSPNQLTVNVSDPAGQFQWLEETLELSRQNLEKVYVIAHVPIGYLPFATNTTAIRENHNERLVKIFRNYSDVIQGQFYGHTHRDSIMVLLDQQGEPVNSIFVTSAVTPIKSLLEPYSNNPAIRAYLYNPQDYGLLDIWQFYLNLTEANMEKRSEWKLEYTMTEAFDIEDIQPRSLHELALRLAQPQSKAFVKYFNHFMVSYDLRITCDGYCQTAQVCSVQFLDKESYSKCIVKAGGQVD
;
A
#
# COMPACT_ATOMS: atom_id res chain seq x y z
N MET A 1 84.54 -35.18 32.68
CA MET A 1 84.61 -35.12 31.21
C MET A 1 83.20 -35.13 30.68
N VAL A 2 82.92 -34.22 29.75
CA VAL A 2 81.61 -33.80 29.25
C VAL A 2 80.99 -34.87 28.36
N LEU A 3 79.67 -35.15 28.48
CA LEU A 3 78.69 -34.84 27.42
C LEU A 3 77.25 -35.16 27.87
N LEU A 4 76.41 -34.11 27.83
CA LEU A 4 74.96 -34.19 27.76
C LEU A 4 74.53 -34.82 26.43
N VAL A 5 73.51 -35.67 26.46
CA VAL A 5 72.52 -35.77 25.37
C VAL A 5 71.12 -35.85 25.97
N THR A 6 70.35 -34.84 25.65
CA THR A 6 68.92 -34.61 25.90
C THR A 6 68.04 -35.42 24.96
N LEU A 7 66.91 -35.94 25.46
CA LEU A 7 65.64 -36.22 24.76
C LEU A 7 64.60 -36.35 25.89
N GLY A 8 63.59 -35.51 26.07
CA GLY A 8 62.74 -34.81 25.11
C GLY A 8 61.30 -35.25 25.37
N LEU A 9 60.72 -34.83 26.50
CA LEU A 9 59.32 -35.07 26.86
C LEU A 9 58.43 -34.22 25.94
N PHE A 10 57.70 -34.86 25.03
CA PHE A 10 56.64 -34.22 24.25
C PHE A 10 55.45 -33.89 25.16
N GLY A 11 55.39 -32.64 25.62
CA GLY A 11 54.16 -32.03 26.11
C GLY A 11 53.28 -31.62 24.93
N VAL A 12 52.12 -32.25 24.79
CA VAL A 12 51.08 -31.80 23.85
C VAL A 12 50.39 -30.59 24.49
N LEU A 13 50.72 -29.39 24.01
CA LEU A 13 49.93 -28.19 24.29
C LEU A 13 48.58 -28.31 23.60
N TYR A 14 47.51 -28.42 24.38
CA TYR A 14 46.16 -28.11 23.91
C TYR A 14 46.09 -26.61 23.62
N LEU A 15 46.15 -26.23 22.35
CA LEU A 15 45.70 -24.93 21.89
C LEU A 15 44.18 -24.88 22.05
N GLN A 16 43.70 -24.20 23.10
CA GLN A 16 42.33 -23.69 23.13
C GLN A 16 42.18 -22.65 22.02
N VAL A 17 41.72 -23.10 20.85
CA VAL A 17 41.16 -22.20 19.84
C VAL A 17 39.85 -21.68 20.41
N SER A 18 39.87 -20.46 20.92
CA SER A 18 38.66 -19.71 21.22
C SER A 18 37.87 -19.62 19.91
N ALA A 19 36.73 -20.31 19.83
CA ALA A 19 35.77 -20.10 18.77
C ALA A 19 35.30 -18.65 18.90
N ALA A 20 35.66 -17.82 17.92
CA ALA A 20 35.05 -16.52 17.74
C ALA A 20 33.53 -16.71 17.75
N PRO A 21 32.75 -15.81 18.38
CA PRO A 21 31.30 -15.89 18.32
C PRO A 21 30.91 -15.87 16.84
N VAL A 22 30.39 -17.00 16.35
CA VAL A 22 29.81 -17.07 15.02
C VAL A 22 28.65 -16.10 15.07
N ASN A 23 28.83 -14.97 14.39
CA ASN A 23 27.80 -13.98 14.20
C ASN A 23 26.73 -14.61 13.29
N GLU A 24 25.82 -15.38 13.88
CA GLU A 24 24.69 -16.06 13.21
C GLU A 24 23.64 -15.09 12.63
N MET A 25 23.91 -13.77 12.65
CA MET A 25 23.07 -12.74 12.01
C MET A 25 23.52 -12.37 10.59
N LYS A 26 24.08 -13.31 9.82
CA LYS A 26 24.33 -13.10 8.38
C LYS A 26 23.61 -14.17 7.55
N HIS A 27 22.62 -13.68 6.80
CA HIS A 27 21.76 -14.38 5.83
C HIS A 27 20.52 -15.10 6.39
N LEU A 28 19.69 -14.40 7.18
CA LEU A 28 18.26 -14.70 7.09
C LEU A 28 17.81 -14.41 5.65
N ARG A 29 17.32 -15.43 4.94
CA ARG A 29 16.77 -15.29 3.59
C ARG A 29 15.63 -14.29 3.65
N GLN A 30 15.82 -13.11 3.08
CA GLN A 30 14.77 -12.10 2.98
C GLN A 30 13.84 -12.48 1.84
N CYS A 31 12.55 -12.45 2.11
CA CYS A 31 11.51 -12.68 1.12
C CYS A 31 10.91 -11.36 0.68
N LYS A 32 10.39 -11.29 -0.55
CA LYS A 32 9.88 -10.05 -1.15
C LYS A 32 8.52 -10.25 -1.81
N PHE A 33 7.71 -9.20 -1.82
CA PHE A 33 6.48 -9.14 -2.62
C PHE A 33 6.26 -7.74 -3.17
N TRP A 34 5.58 -7.64 -4.32
CA TRP A 34 5.18 -6.36 -4.90
C TRP A 34 3.83 -5.90 -4.34
N HIS A 35 3.65 -4.59 -4.23
CA HIS A 35 2.37 -3.93 -4.03
C HIS A 35 2.17 -2.89 -5.14
N ILE A 36 1.10 -3.08 -5.90
CA ILE A 36 0.62 -2.15 -6.92
C ILE A 36 -0.81 -1.71 -6.59
N SER A 37 -1.16 -0.49 -6.93
CA SER A 37 -2.50 0.05 -6.68
C SER A 37 -2.82 1.19 -7.65
N ASP A 38 -4.11 1.48 -7.79
CA ASP A 38 -4.60 2.72 -8.42
C ASP A 38 -3.98 2.89 -9.83
N LEU A 39 -4.24 1.87 -10.68
CA LEU A 39 -3.73 1.83 -12.04
C LEU A 39 -4.45 2.87 -12.91
N HIS A 40 -5.77 3.01 -12.70
CA HIS A 40 -6.68 3.90 -13.44
C HIS A 40 -6.32 4.02 -14.92
N LEU A 41 -6.57 2.96 -15.68
CA LEU A 41 -6.42 2.99 -17.13
C LEU A 41 -7.43 4.00 -17.72
N ASP A 42 -6.95 5.02 -18.42
CA ASP A 42 -7.77 5.80 -19.36
C ASP A 42 -7.60 5.25 -20.79
N PRO A 43 -8.57 4.48 -21.31
CA PRO A 43 -8.49 3.92 -22.67
C PRO A 43 -8.60 4.99 -23.77
N THR A 44 -8.95 6.22 -23.41
CA THR A 44 -9.13 7.34 -24.35
C THR A 44 -7.87 8.17 -24.52
N TYR A 45 -6.84 7.93 -23.72
CA TYR A 45 -5.60 8.71 -23.76
C TYR A 45 -4.96 8.68 -25.15
N HIS A 46 -4.79 9.85 -25.77
CA HIS A 46 -4.01 10.04 -26.98
C HIS A 46 -3.48 11.47 -27.06
N VAL A 47 -2.22 11.64 -27.51
CA VAL A 47 -1.65 12.98 -27.69
C VAL A 47 -2.24 13.65 -28.93
N THR A 48 -2.74 14.87 -28.78
CA THR A 48 -3.39 15.64 -29.85
C THR A 48 -3.24 17.14 -29.59
N GLU A 49 -3.33 17.97 -30.64
CA GLU A 49 -3.20 19.44 -30.54
C GLU A 49 -4.31 20.07 -29.67
N ASP A 50 -5.50 19.48 -29.66
CA ASP A 50 -6.58 19.89 -28.78
C ASP A 50 -6.42 19.23 -27.42
N HIS A 51 -5.67 19.88 -26.53
CA HIS A 51 -5.37 19.36 -25.19
C HIS A 51 -6.61 19.06 -24.33
N THR A 52 -7.80 19.56 -24.68
CA THR A 52 -9.07 19.21 -24.00
C THR A 52 -9.58 17.81 -24.34
N LYS A 53 -9.03 17.19 -25.40
CA LYS A 53 -9.41 15.87 -25.92
C LYS A 53 -8.36 14.80 -25.69
N VAL A 54 -7.25 15.12 -25.02
CA VAL A 54 -6.16 14.17 -24.77
C VAL A 54 -6.65 12.97 -23.98
N CYS A 55 -7.44 13.19 -22.95
CA CYS A 55 -7.96 12.16 -22.07
C CYS A 55 -9.34 12.57 -21.56
N PHE A 56 -10.25 11.61 -21.36
CA PHE A 56 -11.57 11.90 -20.79
C PHE A 56 -11.49 12.14 -19.29
N SER A 57 -10.48 11.59 -18.62
CA SER A 57 -10.26 11.78 -17.19
C SER A 57 -9.97 13.23 -16.79
N SER A 58 -9.46 14.08 -17.70
CA SER A 58 -9.29 15.52 -17.44
C SER A 58 -10.61 16.29 -17.42
N LYS A 59 -11.71 15.65 -17.83
CA LYS A 59 -13.07 16.21 -17.83
C LYS A 59 -13.16 17.51 -18.65
N GLY A 60 -12.39 17.59 -19.73
CA GLY A 60 -12.34 18.75 -20.63
C GLY A 60 -11.40 19.87 -20.18
N VAL A 61 -10.71 19.70 -19.05
CA VAL A 61 -9.57 20.56 -18.71
C VAL A 61 -8.44 20.26 -19.71
N PRO A 62 -7.83 21.27 -20.34
CA PRO A 62 -6.67 21.05 -21.21
C PRO A 62 -5.54 20.38 -20.43
N ALA A 63 -5.08 19.22 -20.90
CA ALA A 63 -3.84 18.61 -20.43
C ALA A 63 -2.68 19.61 -20.53
N LEU A 64 -1.76 19.62 -19.56
CA LEU A 64 -0.75 20.68 -19.45
C LEU A 64 0.41 20.44 -20.44
N ASP A 65 1.00 19.25 -20.39
CA ASP A 65 2.13 18.84 -21.21
C ASP A 65 2.04 17.33 -21.51
N PRO A 66 1.06 16.91 -22.33
CA PRO A 66 0.78 15.50 -22.55
C PRO A 66 1.88 14.82 -23.36
N GLY A 67 2.41 13.72 -22.83
CA GLY A 67 3.40 12.89 -23.50
C GLY A 67 3.00 11.41 -23.58
N GLU A 68 3.88 10.57 -24.09
CA GLU A 68 3.59 9.14 -24.32
C GLU A 68 3.19 8.40 -23.04
N PHE A 69 3.75 8.81 -21.89
CA PHE A 69 3.54 8.13 -20.60
C PHE A 69 2.47 8.80 -19.73
N GLY A 70 1.83 9.86 -20.20
CA GLY A 70 0.71 10.50 -19.47
C GLY A 70 0.85 12.00 -19.32
N ASP A 71 -0.04 12.57 -18.50
CA ASP A 71 -0.06 13.97 -18.07
C ASP A 71 -0.60 14.00 -16.64
N PHE A 72 -0.19 14.97 -15.82
CA PHE A 72 -0.65 15.06 -14.44
C PHE A 72 -2.15 15.42 -14.30
N LEU A 73 -2.85 15.81 -15.38
CA LEU A 73 -4.32 15.96 -15.40
C LEU A 73 -5.05 14.77 -16.02
N CYS A 74 -4.31 13.73 -16.40
CA CYS A 74 -4.85 12.53 -17.00
C CYS A 74 -4.62 11.30 -16.11
N ASP A 75 -5.53 10.36 -16.23
CA ASP A 75 -5.31 9.00 -15.78
C ASP A 75 -4.34 8.27 -16.70
N SER A 76 -3.89 7.09 -16.28
CA SER A 76 -2.80 6.37 -16.93
C SER A 76 -3.15 5.99 -18.38
N PRO A 77 -2.34 6.38 -19.37
CA PRO A 77 -2.35 5.66 -20.64
C PRO A 77 -1.91 4.22 -20.41
N TYR A 78 -2.37 3.31 -21.27
CA TYR A 78 -1.99 1.91 -21.16
C TYR A 78 -0.47 1.69 -21.24
N GLN A 79 0.23 2.54 -22.00
CA GLN A 79 1.69 2.53 -22.13
C GLN A 79 2.41 2.77 -20.79
N LEU A 80 1.87 3.63 -19.92
CA LEU A 80 2.41 3.85 -18.58
C LEU A 80 2.32 2.57 -17.73
N ILE A 81 1.14 1.95 -17.70
CA ILE A 81 0.89 0.70 -16.96
C ILE A 81 1.80 -0.43 -17.47
N LEU A 82 1.92 -0.58 -18.79
CA LEU A 82 2.81 -1.56 -19.40
C LEU A 82 4.28 -1.30 -19.04
N SER A 83 4.71 -0.04 -18.97
CA SER A 83 6.07 0.32 -18.56
C SER A 83 6.35 -0.09 -17.10
N ALA A 84 5.39 0.09 -16.20
CA ALA A 84 5.51 -0.32 -14.80
C ALA A 84 5.66 -1.85 -14.68
N PHE A 85 4.80 -2.62 -15.35
CA PHE A 85 4.90 -4.09 -15.35
C PHE A 85 6.16 -4.60 -16.03
N ASN A 86 6.62 -3.93 -17.09
CA ASN A 86 7.89 -4.25 -17.71
C ASN A 86 9.06 -4.04 -16.75
N TYR A 87 9.08 -2.92 -16.01
CA TYR A 87 10.10 -2.70 -14.99
C TYR A 87 10.03 -3.75 -13.89
N MET A 88 8.86 -4.02 -13.32
CA MET A 88 8.67 -5.03 -12.27
C MET A 88 9.17 -6.42 -12.69
N LYS A 89 9.04 -6.78 -13.97
CA LYS A 89 9.53 -8.05 -14.53
C LYS A 89 11.06 -8.09 -14.68
N GLN A 90 11.68 -6.95 -14.96
CA GLN A 90 13.13 -6.84 -15.19
C GLN A 90 13.91 -6.56 -13.91
N ALA A 91 13.28 -5.96 -12.90
CA ALA A 91 13.90 -5.63 -11.62
C ALA A 91 14.33 -6.91 -10.88
N ASP A 92 15.52 -6.88 -10.29
CA ASP A 92 16.05 -7.99 -9.47
C ASP A 92 15.43 -8.01 -8.07
N ILE A 93 14.12 -8.24 -8.04
CA ILE A 93 13.32 -8.32 -6.81
C ILE A 93 12.98 -9.76 -6.46
N GLN A 94 12.81 -10.65 -7.45
CA GLN A 94 12.43 -12.06 -7.23
C GLN A 94 11.26 -12.20 -6.23
N PRO A 95 10.12 -11.52 -6.49
CA PRO A 95 8.97 -11.52 -5.59
C PRO A 95 8.33 -12.91 -5.51
N GLU A 96 7.72 -13.22 -4.38
CA GLU A 96 7.00 -14.49 -4.20
C GLU A 96 5.50 -14.37 -4.47
N PHE A 97 4.97 -13.15 -4.43
CA PHE A 97 3.60 -12.82 -4.80
C PHE A 97 3.47 -11.32 -5.10
N ILE A 98 2.29 -10.92 -5.59
CA ILE A 98 1.90 -9.53 -5.81
C ILE A 98 0.62 -9.26 -5.03
N ILE A 99 0.52 -8.13 -4.34
CA ILE A 99 -0.76 -7.59 -3.87
C ILE A 99 -1.19 -6.46 -4.81
N TRP A 100 -2.48 -6.43 -5.14
CA TRP A 100 -3.06 -5.44 -6.04
C TRP A 100 -4.30 -4.83 -5.40
N THR A 101 -4.21 -3.61 -4.88
CA THR A 101 -5.29 -3.00 -4.10
C THR A 101 -6.30 -2.18 -4.91
N GLY A 102 -6.56 -2.60 -6.15
CA GLY A 102 -7.72 -2.15 -6.93
C GLY A 102 -7.52 -0.85 -7.71
N ASP A 103 -8.67 -0.30 -8.12
CA ASP A 103 -8.85 0.93 -8.90
C ASP A 103 -8.25 0.89 -10.31
N SER A 104 -9.00 0.20 -11.19
CA SER A 104 -8.65 -0.02 -12.58
C SER A 104 -9.28 0.99 -13.55
N PRO A 105 -10.60 1.32 -13.46
CA PRO A 105 -11.24 2.26 -14.36
C PRO A 105 -10.83 3.73 -14.14
N PRO A 106 -10.99 4.62 -15.13
CA PRO A 106 -10.57 6.02 -15.01
C PRO A 106 -11.60 6.89 -14.27
N HIS A 107 -11.15 8.07 -13.86
CA HIS A 107 -11.92 9.14 -13.24
C HIS A 107 -12.73 9.93 -14.27
N VAL A 108 -13.79 9.33 -14.80
CA VAL A 108 -14.71 9.97 -15.75
C VAL A 108 -16.11 10.10 -15.15
N PRO A 109 -16.96 11.02 -15.65
CA PRO A 109 -18.37 11.07 -15.24
C PRO A 109 -19.05 9.71 -15.45
N LYS A 110 -19.94 9.32 -14.53
CA LYS A 110 -20.59 7.99 -14.55
C LYS A 110 -21.26 7.64 -15.88
N GLU A 111 -21.71 8.64 -16.64
CA GLU A 111 -22.35 8.52 -17.94
C GLU A 111 -21.39 8.04 -19.04
N LYS A 112 -20.08 8.12 -18.81
CA LYS A 112 -19.02 7.62 -19.70
C LYS A 112 -18.60 6.18 -19.40
N LEU A 113 -19.11 5.59 -18.31
CA LEU A 113 -18.87 4.21 -17.93
C LEU A 113 -20.18 3.41 -17.90
N SER A 114 -20.03 2.10 -17.79
CA SER A 114 -21.11 1.15 -17.52
C SER A 114 -20.54 -0.04 -16.74
N THR A 115 -21.40 -0.89 -16.20
CA THR A 115 -20.98 -2.16 -15.58
C THR A 115 -20.07 -2.99 -16.50
N ASP A 116 -20.43 -3.11 -17.77
CA ASP A 116 -19.65 -3.91 -18.72
C ASP A 116 -18.29 -3.28 -19.04
N VAL A 117 -18.23 -1.94 -19.16
CA VAL A 117 -16.95 -1.23 -19.36
C VAL A 117 -16.04 -1.41 -18.15
N VAL A 118 -16.57 -1.27 -16.92
CA VAL A 118 -15.81 -1.50 -15.68
C VAL A 118 -15.27 -2.93 -15.64
N ILE A 119 -16.11 -3.94 -15.89
CA ILE A 119 -15.68 -5.35 -15.95
C ILE A 119 -14.58 -5.55 -16.99
N ASN A 120 -14.71 -4.95 -18.18
CA ASN A 120 -13.72 -5.08 -19.25
C ASN A 120 -12.37 -4.45 -18.89
N VAL A 121 -12.36 -3.30 -18.19
CA VAL A 121 -11.11 -2.68 -17.73
C VAL A 121 -10.45 -3.54 -16.65
N ILE A 122 -11.20 -4.05 -15.67
CA ILE A 122 -10.67 -4.98 -14.65
C ILE A 122 -10.14 -6.26 -15.31
N ALA A 123 -10.85 -6.80 -16.30
CA ALA A 123 -10.43 -7.97 -17.06
C ALA A 123 -9.15 -7.71 -17.86
N ASN A 124 -9.01 -6.52 -18.45
CA ASN A 124 -7.80 -6.09 -19.15
C ASN A 124 -6.61 -6.09 -18.17
N MET A 125 -6.72 -5.37 -17.05
CA MET A 125 -5.65 -5.32 -16.04
C MET A 125 -5.29 -6.72 -15.51
N THR A 126 -6.30 -7.54 -15.20
CA THR A 126 -6.11 -8.93 -14.77
C THR A 126 -5.33 -9.73 -15.82
N HIS A 127 -5.70 -9.63 -17.09
CA HIS A 127 -5.03 -10.35 -18.17
C HIS A 127 -3.59 -9.87 -18.36
N THR A 128 -3.35 -8.57 -18.35
CA THR A 128 -2.03 -7.96 -18.50
C THR A 128 -1.10 -8.41 -17.37
N ILE A 129 -1.55 -8.39 -16.12
CA ILE A 129 -0.76 -8.89 -14.99
C ILE A 129 -0.39 -10.36 -15.20
N ARG A 130 -1.35 -11.21 -15.64
CA ARG A 130 -1.06 -12.63 -15.93
C ARG A 130 -0.08 -12.84 -17.08
N GLN A 131 -0.09 -11.98 -18.09
CA GLN A 131 0.86 -12.04 -19.20
C GLN A 131 2.29 -11.71 -18.75
N TYR A 132 2.45 -10.70 -17.89
CA TYR A 132 3.76 -10.33 -17.36
C TYR A 132 4.26 -11.32 -16.30
N PHE A 133 3.35 -11.85 -15.48
CA PHE A 133 3.66 -12.68 -14.31
C PHE A 133 2.88 -14.00 -14.29
N PRO A 134 3.08 -14.90 -15.27
CA PRO A 134 2.27 -16.11 -15.40
C PRO A 134 2.44 -17.11 -14.24
N ASN A 135 3.53 -17.00 -13.48
CA ASN A 135 3.90 -17.91 -12.40
C ASN A 135 3.77 -17.29 -11.00
N LEU A 136 3.30 -16.04 -10.88
CA LEU A 136 3.09 -15.39 -9.59
C LEU A 136 1.60 -15.39 -9.23
N SER A 137 1.31 -15.73 -7.98
CA SER A 137 -0.01 -15.47 -7.41
C SER A 137 -0.17 -13.97 -7.16
N VAL A 138 -1.35 -13.46 -7.50
CA VAL A 138 -1.75 -12.08 -7.27
C VAL A 138 -2.94 -12.08 -6.32
N TYR A 139 -2.88 -11.28 -5.28
CA TYR A 139 -3.95 -11.14 -4.30
C TYR A 139 -4.59 -9.76 -4.45
N PRO A 140 -5.72 -9.69 -5.18
CA PRO A 140 -6.39 -8.42 -5.44
C PRO A 140 -7.35 -8.00 -4.31
N ALA A 141 -7.59 -6.70 -4.20
CA ALA A 141 -8.74 -6.08 -3.54
C ALA A 141 -9.47 -5.18 -4.56
N LEU A 142 -10.78 -5.01 -4.41
CA LEU A 142 -11.55 -4.05 -5.21
C LEU A 142 -11.33 -2.64 -4.68
N GLY A 143 -11.19 -1.67 -5.59
CA GLY A 143 -11.29 -0.25 -5.27
C GLY A 143 -12.66 0.36 -5.55
N ASN A 144 -12.83 1.64 -5.20
CA ASN A 144 -14.13 2.31 -5.32
C ASN A 144 -14.49 2.62 -6.79
N HIS A 145 -13.50 2.74 -7.68
CA HIS A 145 -13.72 2.88 -9.13
C HIS A 145 -13.93 1.52 -9.83
N ASP A 146 -13.63 0.39 -9.18
CA ASP A 146 -13.92 -0.95 -9.70
C ASP A 146 -15.43 -1.31 -9.61
N PHE A 147 -16.32 -0.31 -9.61
CA PHE A 147 -17.76 -0.50 -9.62
C PHE A 147 -18.47 0.51 -10.52
N TRP A 148 -19.68 0.17 -10.99
CA TRP A 148 -20.55 1.11 -11.69
C TRP A 148 -21.97 1.13 -11.08
N PRO A 149 -22.49 2.32 -10.71
CA PRO A 149 -21.77 3.60 -10.63
C PRO A 149 -20.64 3.55 -9.59
N GLN A 150 -19.57 4.33 -9.79
CA GLN A 150 -18.43 4.37 -8.87
C GLN A 150 -18.87 4.60 -7.41
N ASP A 151 -18.09 4.07 -6.47
CA ASP A 151 -18.29 4.11 -5.02
C ASP A 151 -19.48 3.30 -4.49
N GLN A 152 -20.48 2.99 -5.31
CA GLN A 152 -21.74 2.36 -4.87
C GLN A 152 -21.64 0.83 -4.78
N LEU A 153 -20.63 0.33 -4.04
CA LEU A 153 -20.42 -1.11 -3.85
C LEU A 153 -21.49 -1.70 -2.92
N PRO A 154 -22.27 -2.73 -3.35
CA PRO A 154 -23.40 -3.25 -2.60
C PRO A 154 -23.00 -4.30 -1.56
N THR A 155 -23.92 -4.61 -0.65
CA THR A 155 -23.71 -5.61 0.43
C THR A 155 -24.02 -7.06 0.04
N SER A 156 -24.27 -7.31 -1.24
CA SER A 156 -24.68 -8.63 -1.75
C SER A 156 -24.10 -8.91 -3.14
N GLU A 157 -24.23 -10.16 -3.56
CA GLU A 157 -23.79 -10.66 -4.86
C GLU A 157 -24.32 -9.79 -6.01
N ASN A 158 -23.47 -9.56 -6.99
CA ASN A 158 -23.77 -8.75 -8.15
C ASN A 158 -22.84 -9.12 -9.31
N LYS A 159 -23.16 -8.60 -10.50
CA LYS A 159 -22.44 -8.89 -11.75
C LYS A 159 -20.94 -8.62 -11.68
N ILE A 160 -20.51 -7.59 -10.97
CA ILE A 160 -19.09 -7.23 -10.86
C ILE A 160 -18.38 -8.19 -9.90
N TYR A 161 -18.96 -8.47 -8.73
CA TYR A 161 -18.39 -9.44 -7.79
C TYR A 161 -18.27 -10.83 -8.43
N ASP A 162 -19.27 -11.24 -9.19
CA ASP A 162 -19.23 -12.47 -9.98
C ASP A 162 -18.16 -12.46 -11.06
N ALA A 163 -18.00 -11.34 -11.77
CA ALA A 163 -17.01 -11.21 -12.82
C ALA A 163 -15.59 -11.28 -12.25
N VAL A 164 -15.29 -10.52 -11.18
CA VAL A 164 -13.96 -10.53 -10.56
C VAL A 164 -13.66 -11.86 -9.87
N ALA A 165 -14.66 -12.52 -9.27
CA ALA A 165 -14.49 -13.86 -8.73
C ALA A 165 -14.08 -14.87 -9.81
N LYS A 166 -14.67 -14.80 -11.01
CA LYS A 166 -14.27 -15.64 -12.14
C LYS A 166 -12.86 -15.30 -12.63
N LEU A 167 -12.59 -14.01 -12.84
CA LEU A 167 -11.31 -13.50 -13.32
C LEU A 167 -10.14 -13.86 -12.40
N TRP A 168 -10.36 -13.80 -11.08
CA TRP A 168 -9.33 -13.98 -10.05
C TRP A 168 -9.29 -15.39 -9.48
N SER A 169 -10.29 -16.25 -9.76
CA SER A 169 -10.27 -17.66 -9.34
C SER A 169 -8.97 -18.42 -9.64
N PRO A 170 -8.19 -18.16 -10.71
CA PRO A 170 -6.92 -18.84 -10.93
C PRO A 170 -5.84 -18.50 -9.88
N TRP A 171 -5.97 -17.39 -9.15
CA TRP A 171 -5.06 -16.99 -8.08
C TRP A 171 -5.54 -17.39 -6.68
N LEU A 172 -6.80 -17.82 -6.55
CA LEU A 172 -7.47 -18.01 -5.28
C LEU A 172 -7.88 -19.46 -5.07
N SER A 173 -7.83 -19.91 -3.82
CA SER A 173 -8.40 -21.18 -3.41
C SER A 173 -9.92 -21.20 -3.64
N PRO A 174 -10.51 -22.38 -3.92
CA PRO A 174 -11.96 -22.50 -4.06
C PRO A 174 -12.76 -21.99 -2.84
N ALA A 175 -12.16 -21.98 -1.65
CA ALA A 175 -12.80 -21.49 -0.42
C ALA A 175 -12.91 -19.95 -0.35
N ALA A 176 -12.05 -19.21 -1.06
CA ALA A 176 -12.05 -17.75 -1.10
C ALA A 176 -13.13 -17.18 -2.05
N VAL A 177 -13.48 -17.95 -3.08
CA VAL A 177 -14.39 -17.51 -4.16
C VAL A 177 -15.80 -17.15 -3.64
N PRO A 178 -16.45 -17.95 -2.76
CA PRO A 178 -17.82 -17.65 -2.31
C PRO A 178 -17.95 -16.35 -1.49
N THR A 179 -16.96 -15.97 -0.69
CA THR A 179 -17.01 -14.68 0.03
C THR A 179 -16.75 -13.51 -0.92
N LEU A 180 -15.84 -13.69 -1.89
CA LEU A 180 -15.58 -12.69 -2.93
C LEU A 180 -16.83 -12.41 -3.77
N GLN A 181 -17.55 -13.45 -4.20
CA GLN A 181 -18.82 -13.29 -4.92
C GLN A 181 -19.90 -12.60 -4.09
N ARG A 182 -20.00 -12.93 -2.80
CA ARG A 182 -21.07 -12.40 -1.94
C ARG A 182 -20.84 -10.96 -1.50
N GLY A 183 -19.60 -10.56 -1.25
CA GLY A 183 -19.32 -9.28 -0.59
C GLY A 183 -18.05 -8.55 -1.06
N GLY A 184 -17.34 -9.05 -2.06
CA GLY A 184 -16.13 -8.40 -2.56
C GLY A 184 -14.89 -8.59 -1.68
N PHE A 185 -14.94 -9.47 -0.66
CA PHE A 185 -13.84 -9.72 0.29
C PHE A 185 -13.56 -11.22 0.44
N TYR A 186 -12.34 -11.58 0.85
CA TYR A 186 -11.95 -12.98 1.06
C TYR A 186 -10.70 -13.12 1.93
N SER A 187 -10.42 -14.34 2.37
CA SER A 187 -9.12 -14.68 2.95
C SER A 187 -8.50 -15.89 2.26
N HIS A 188 -7.18 -15.96 2.29
CA HIS A 188 -6.41 -16.97 1.60
C HIS A 188 -5.14 -17.31 2.38
N VAL A 189 -4.87 -18.59 2.64
CA VAL A 189 -3.56 -19.01 3.16
C VAL A 189 -2.57 -18.95 2.02
N ILE A 190 -1.71 -17.93 2.00
CA ILE A 190 -0.79 -17.70 0.88
C ILE A 190 0.48 -18.54 1.03
N LYS A 191 0.85 -18.87 2.28
CA LYS A 191 1.97 -19.74 2.66
C LYS A 191 1.70 -20.42 4.01
N PRO A 192 2.42 -21.49 4.37
CA PRO A 192 2.27 -22.12 5.69
C PRO A 192 2.44 -21.12 6.83
N GLY A 193 1.38 -20.85 7.60
CA GLY A 193 1.42 -19.88 8.70
C GLY A 193 1.25 -18.41 8.29
N LEU A 194 1.01 -18.08 7.02
CA LEU A 194 0.67 -16.73 6.57
C LEU A 194 -0.65 -16.72 5.79
N ARG A 195 -1.63 -15.99 6.34
CA ARG A 195 -2.91 -15.70 5.71
C ARG A 195 -2.95 -14.27 5.19
N LEU A 196 -3.48 -14.09 4.00
CA LEU A 196 -3.89 -12.80 3.48
C LEU A 196 -5.39 -12.61 3.67
N VAL A 197 -5.80 -11.44 4.13
CA VAL A 197 -7.19 -11.00 4.25
C VAL A 197 -7.38 -9.81 3.32
N SER A 198 -8.18 -9.98 2.27
CA SER A 198 -8.55 -8.91 1.33
C SER A 198 -9.92 -8.36 1.71
N LEU A 199 -9.97 -7.11 2.18
CA LEU A 199 -11.19 -6.44 2.60
C LEU A 199 -11.76 -5.59 1.47
N ASN A 200 -13.09 -5.51 1.45
CA ASN A 200 -13.85 -4.54 0.70
C ASN A 200 -14.16 -3.33 1.60
N THR A 201 -13.17 -2.45 1.81
CA THR A 201 -13.36 -1.23 2.61
C THR A 201 -14.19 -0.16 1.91
N ASN A 202 -14.48 -0.33 0.61
CA ASN A 202 -15.39 0.54 -0.12
C ASN A 202 -16.84 0.46 0.41
N LEU A 203 -17.19 -0.62 1.12
CA LEU A 203 -18.45 -0.72 1.88
C LEU A 203 -18.53 0.31 3.01
N TYR A 204 -17.39 0.79 3.49
CA TYR A 204 -17.28 1.77 4.56
C TYR A 204 -17.03 3.19 4.02
N TYR A 205 -16.78 3.34 2.72
CA TYR A 205 -16.39 4.60 2.11
C TYR A 205 -17.53 5.63 2.18
N SER A 206 -17.20 6.85 2.60
CA SER A 206 -18.19 7.89 2.90
C SER A 206 -19.16 8.21 1.74
N PRO A 207 -18.71 8.23 0.46
CA PRO A 207 -19.60 8.39 -0.70
C PRO A 207 -20.55 7.22 -1.02
N ASN A 208 -20.33 6.01 -0.48
CA ASN A 208 -21.14 4.84 -0.81
C ASN A 208 -22.54 4.91 -0.17
N GLN A 209 -23.56 5.35 -0.91
CA GLN A 209 -24.89 5.57 -0.36
C GLN A 209 -25.63 4.28 0.00
N LEU A 210 -25.18 3.12 -0.51
CA LEU A 210 -25.83 1.83 -0.27
C LEU A 210 -25.62 1.30 1.15
N THR A 211 -24.62 1.80 1.86
CA THR A 211 -24.23 1.32 3.19
C THR A 211 -24.46 2.35 4.30
N VAL A 212 -25.15 3.45 4.01
CA VAL A 212 -25.54 4.43 5.01
C VAL A 212 -26.43 3.75 6.06
N ASN A 213 -26.10 3.97 7.34
CA ASN A 213 -26.78 3.38 8.51
C ASN A 213 -26.74 1.83 8.57
N VAL A 214 -25.88 1.16 7.80
CA VAL A 214 -25.67 -0.29 7.90
C VAL A 214 -24.52 -0.53 8.88
N SER A 215 -24.78 -1.16 10.03
CA SER A 215 -23.78 -1.36 11.08
C SER A 215 -22.66 -2.35 10.70
N ASP A 216 -23.01 -3.36 9.90
CA ASP A 216 -22.11 -4.40 9.42
C ASP A 216 -22.40 -4.75 7.96
N PRO A 217 -22.00 -3.90 7.00
CA PRO A 217 -22.31 -4.11 5.60
C PRO A 217 -21.67 -5.42 5.09
N ALA A 218 -22.51 -6.27 4.51
CA ALA A 218 -22.17 -7.63 4.07
C ALA A 218 -21.69 -8.60 5.17
N GLY A 219 -21.87 -8.24 6.46
CA GLY A 219 -21.37 -9.04 7.59
C GLY A 219 -19.83 -9.10 7.67
N GLN A 220 -19.15 -8.16 7.02
CA GLN A 220 -17.69 -8.20 6.85
C GLN A 220 -16.94 -8.00 8.17
N PHE A 221 -17.45 -7.24 9.13
CA PHE A 221 -16.78 -7.10 10.44
C PHE A 221 -16.83 -8.40 11.23
N GLN A 222 -18.02 -9.00 11.34
CA GLN A 222 -18.16 -10.30 11.99
C GLN A 222 -17.24 -11.34 11.32
N TRP A 223 -17.28 -11.43 9.98
CA TRP A 223 -16.42 -12.33 9.23
C TRP A 223 -14.93 -12.08 9.45
N LEU A 224 -14.52 -10.81 9.56
CA LEU A 224 -13.14 -10.44 9.84
C LEU A 224 -12.69 -10.90 11.23
N GLU A 225 -13.50 -10.65 12.26
CA GLU A 225 -13.21 -11.10 13.63
C GLU A 225 -13.10 -12.63 13.70
N GLU A 226 -14.03 -13.35 13.07
CA GLU A 226 -14.00 -14.82 12.97
C GLU A 226 -12.75 -15.33 12.23
N THR A 227 -12.35 -14.65 11.15
CA THR A 227 -11.16 -15.02 10.36
C THR A 227 -9.86 -14.78 11.14
N LEU A 228 -9.75 -13.64 11.84
CA LEU A 228 -8.57 -13.32 12.64
C LEU A 228 -8.44 -14.25 13.84
N GLU A 229 -9.55 -14.58 14.50
CA GLU A 229 -9.57 -15.55 15.59
C GLU A 229 -9.20 -16.95 15.11
N LEU A 230 -9.68 -17.38 13.94
CA LEU A 230 -9.25 -18.62 13.31
C LEU A 230 -7.73 -18.64 13.04
N SER A 231 -7.17 -17.52 12.54
CA SER A 231 -5.73 -17.41 12.34
C SER A 231 -4.95 -17.49 13.65
N ARG A 232 -5.44 -16.84 14.72
CA ARG A 232 -4.85 -16.96 16.06
C ARG A 232 -4.80 -18.41 16.53
N GLN A 233 -5.92 -19.13 16.42
CA GLN A 233 -6.05 -20.54 16.84
C GLN A 233 -5.14 -21.47 16.03
N ASN A 234 -4.94 -21.16 14.74
CA ASN A 234 -4.07 -21.92 13.85
C ASN A 234 -2.61 -21.47 13.87
N LEU A 235 -2.23 -20.54 14.75
CA LEU A 235 -0.88 -19.96 14.84
C LEU A 235 -0.40 -19.34 13.52
N GLU A 236 -1.33 -18.79 12.74
CA GLU A 236 -1.04 -18.04 11.53
C GLU A 236 -0.75 -16.56 11.85
N LYS A 237 0.02 -15.91 10.99
CA LYS A 237 0.12 -14.45 10.88
C LYS A 237 -0.75 -13.95 9.73
N VAL A 238 -1.13 -12.68 9.80
CA VAL A 238 -2.04 -12.07 8.84
C VAL A 238 -1.46 -10.81 8.20
N TYR A 239 -1.54 -10.75 6.87
CA TYR A 239 -1.47 -9.51 6.12
C TYR A 239 -2.88 -9.07 5.71
N VAL A 240 -3.23 -7.83 5.99
CA VAL A 240 -4.51 -7.24 5.57
C VAL A 240 -4.26 -6.38 4.34
N ILE A 241 -5.00 -6.61 3.27
CA ILE A 241 -5.01 -5.72 2.10
C ILE A 241 -6.42 -5.15 1.93
N ALA A 242 -6.50 -3.91 1.49
CA ALA A 242 -7.76 -3.26 1.15
C ALA A 242 -7.49 -2.05 0.26
N HIS A 243 -8.53 -1.43 -0.27
CA HIS A 243 -8.37 -0.23 -1.09
C HIS A 243 -8.37 1.05 -0.25
N VAL A 244 -9.55 1.48 0.23
CA VAL A 244 -9.68 2.69 1.06
C VAL A 244 -9.08 2.44 2.45
N PRO A 245 -8.13 3.27 2.92
CA PRO A 245 -7.49 3.08 4.23
C PRO A 245 -8.41 3.40 5.41
N ILE A 246 -8.02 2.91 6.57
CA ILE A 246 -8.49 3.44 7.86
C ILE A 246 -7.74 4.73 8.20
N GLY A 247 -8.15 5.39 9.29
CA GLY A 247 -7.52 6.60 9.79
C GLY A 247 -7.96 7.87 9.08
N TYR A 248 -7.22 8.94 9.35
CA TYR A 248 -7.50 10.29 8.89
C TYR A 248 -6.73 10.62 7.60
N LEU A 249 -7.35 11.39 6.72
CA LEU A 249 -6.72 11.85 5.49
C LEU A 249 -5.65 12.90 5.84
N PRO A 250 -4.37 12.69 5.46
CA PRO A 250 -3.26 13.53 5.91
C PRO A 250 -3.23 14.93 5.23
N PHE A 251 -4.12 15.16 4.27
CA PHE A 251 -4.31 16.42 3.55
C PHE A 251 -5.65 17.10 3.85
N ALA A 252 -6.44 16.57 4.80
CA ALA A 252 -7.72 17.15 5.21
C ALA A 252 -7.85 17.17 6.74
N THR A 253 -8.72 18.04 7.25
CA THR A 253 -8.95 18.19 8.70
C THR A 253 -10.15 17.37 9.13
N ASN A 254 -10.03 16.62 10.23
CA ASN A 254 -11.10 15.84 10.86
C ASN A 254 -11.86 14.90 9.90
N THR A 255 -11.23 14.51 8.80
CA THR A 255 -11.85 13.67 7.77
C THR A 255 -11.17 12.32 7.75
N THR A 256 -11.92 11.28 8.08
CA THR A 256 -11.54 9.88 7.88
C THR A 256 -11.80 9.48 6.43
N ALA A 257 -10.99 8.56 5.89
CA ALA A 257 -11.17 8.08 4.51
C ALA A 257 -12.47 7.26 4.38
N ILE A 258 -12.76 6.41 5.36
CA ILE A 258 -14.04 5.72 5.53
C ILE A 258 -14.88 6.40 6.61
N ARG A 259 -16.18 6.10 6.71
CA ARG A 259 -17.05 6.70 7.73
C ARG A 259 -16.51 6.46 9.14
N GLU A 260 -16.55 7.50 9.98
CA GLU A 260 -15.98 7.49 11.34
C GLU A 260 -16.40 6.27 12.17
N ASN A 261 -17.69 5.92 12.19
CA ASN A 261 -18.18 4.75 12.94
C ASN A 261 -17.57 3.41 12.49
N HIS A 262 -17.31 3.25 11.18
CA HIS A 262 -16.65 2.08 10.63
C HIS A 262 -15.14 2.11 10.86
N ASN A 263 -14.53 3.29 10.77
CA ASN A 263 -13.14 3.52 11.16
C ASN A 263 -12.89 3.06 12.60
N GLU A 264 -13.68 3.54 13.56
CA GLU A 264 -13.58 3.17 14.97
C GLU A 264 -13.71 1.65 15.17
N ARG A 265 -14.65 1.01 14.45
CA ARG A 265 -14.84 -0.44 14.54
C ARG A 265 -13.64 -1.22 13.99
N LEU A 266 -13.09 -0.85 12.84
CA LEU A 266 -11.87 -1.49 12.30
C LEU A 266 -10.66 -1.27 13.21
N VAL A 267 -10.44 -0.04 13.66
CA VAL A 267 -9.35 0.29 14.57
C VAL A 267 -9.43 -0.57 15.83
N LYS A 268 -10.62 -0.75 16.41
CA LYS A 268 -10.83 -1.64 17.56
C LYS A 268 -10.51 -3.10 17.23
N ILE A 269 -10.99 -3.62 16.10
CA ILE A 269 -10.70 -5.00 15.67
C ILE A 269 -9.17 -5.18 15.49
N PHE A 270 -8.51 -4.29 14.77
CA PHE A 270 -7.07 -4.40 14.53
C PHE A 270 -6.24 -4.27 15.80
N ARG A 271 -6.65 -3.46 16.78
CA ARG A 271 -6.03 -3.44 18.12
C ARG A 271 -6.20 -4.78 18.84
N ASN A 272 -7.38 -5.38 18.77
CA ASN A 272 -7.67 -6.66 19.45
C ASN A 272 -6.94 -7.86 18.85
N TYR A 273 -6.50 -7.77 17.60
CA TYR A 273 -5.83 -8.85 16.86
C TYR A 273 -4.42 -8.47 16.38
N SER A 274 -3.79 -7.48 17.03
CA SER A 274 -2.45 -7.01 16.67
C SER A 274 -1.35 -8.04 16.93
N ASP A 275 -1.61 -9.05 17.75
CA ASP A 275 -0.74 -10.21 17.96
C ASP A 275 -0.62 -11.10 16.71
N VAL A 276 -1.65 -11.09 15.85
CA VAL A 276 -1.75 -11.90 14.64
C VAL A 276 -1.42 -11.10 13.39
N ILE A 277 -1.84 -9.84 13.31
CA ILE A 277 -1.65 -9.00 12.12
C ILE A 277 -0.20 -8.50 12.06
N GLN A 278 0.51 -8.78 10.97
CA GLN A 278 1.90 -8.35 10.76
C GLN A 278 2.04 -7.11 9.87
N GLY A 279 0.98 -6.74 9.14
CA GLY A 279 0.98 -5.53 8.31
C GLY A 279 -0.34 -5.31 7.60
N GLN A 280 -0.63 -4.04 7.30
CA GLN A 280 -1.80 -3.63 6.52
C GLN A 280 -1.38 -2.78 5.32
N PHE A 281 -1.98 -3.05 4.16
CA PHE A 281 -1.58 -2.46 2.88
C PHE A 281 -2.79 -1.90 2.14
N TYR A 282 -2.74 -0.61 1.84
CA TYR A 282 -3.83 0.17 1.27
C TYR A 282 -3.38 0.97 0.03
N GLY A 283 -4.34 1.47 -0.74
CA GLY A 283 -4.14 2.37 -1.88
C GLY A 283 -4.98 3.64 -1.75
N HIS A 284 -5.76 3.96 -2.78
CA HIS A 284 -6.83 4.97 -2.81
C HIS A 284 -6.38 6.44 -2.73
N THR A 285 -5.46 6.78 -1.84
CA THR A 285 -5.05 8.19 -1.64
C THR A 285 -4.13 8.71 -2.72
N HIS A 286 -3.53 7.80 -3.51
CA HIS A 286 -2.45 8.05 -4.46
C HIS A 286 -1.21 8.68 -3.81
N ARG A 287 -1.02 8.54 -2.49
CA ARG A 287 0.10 9.12 -1.75
C ARG A 287 0.85 8.05 -0.99
N ASP A 288 2.17 8.23 -0.90
CA ASP A 288 2.99 7.38 -0.06
C ASP A 288 2.82 7.81 1.39
N SER A 289 2.21 6.96 2.21
CA SER A 289 1.99 7.28 3.62
C SER A 289 2.13 6.06 4.51
N ILE A 290 2.55 6.33 5.74
CA ILE A 290 2.58 5.33 6.80
C ILE A 290 1.59 5.71 7.89
N MET A 291 1.08 4.71 8.60
CA MET A 291 0.36 4.90 9.84
C MET A 291 0.84 3.86 10.86
N VAL A 292 0.81 4.24 12.14
CA VAL A 292 1.16 3.35 13.25
C VAL A 292 -0.03 3.25 14.17
N LEU A 293 -0.55 2.03 14.30
CA LEU A 293 -1.62 1.76 15.25
C LEU A 293 -1.02 1.59 16.65
N LEU A 294 -1.44 2.47 17.56
CA LEU A 294 -1.16 2.33 18.99
C LEU A 294 -2.28 1.57 19.69
N ASP A 295 -1.94 0.80 20.72
CA ASP A 295 -2.90 0.22 21.64
C ASP A 295 -3.46 1.26 22.64
N GLN A 296 -4.24 0.81 23.62
CA GLN A 296 -4.85 1.71 24.62
C GLN A 296 -3.83 2.28 25.63
N GLN A 297 -2.66 1.66 25.75
CA GLN A 297 -1.56 2.07 26.62
C GLN A 297 -0.58 3.00 25.88
N GLY A 298 -0.72 3.16 24.57
CA GLY A 298 0.14 3.97 23.73
C GLY A 298 1.33 3.20 23.14
N GLU A 299 1.35 1.86 23.27
CA GLU A 299 2.38 1.04 22.66
C GLU A 299 2.07 0.79 21.18
N PRO A 300 3.07 0.85 20.29
CA PRO A 300 2.86 0.62 18.87
C PRO A 300 2.69 -0.87 18.58
N VAL A 301 1.56 -1.23 17.98
CA VAL A 301 1.16 -2.64 17.78
C VAL A 301 0.94 -3.04 16.32
N ASN A 302 0.77 -2.09 15.39
CA ASN A 302 0.64 -2.44 13.97
C ASN A 302 1.18 -1.39 13.01
N SER A 303 1.85 -1.86 11.96
CA SER A 303 2.36 -1.05 10.86
C SER A 303 1.38 -1.05 9.70
N ILE A 304 1.04 0.13 9.21
CA ILE A 304 0.06 0.32 8.14
C ILE A 304 0.70 1.17 7.04
N PHE A 305 0.49 0.78 5.79
CA PHE A 305 1.10 1.42 4.64
C PHE A 305 0.04 1.73 3.59
N VAL A 306 0.08 2.97 3.10
CA VAL A 306 -0.68 3.40 1.93
C VAL A 306 0.33 3.62 0.81
N THR A 307 0.19 2.88 -0.28
CA THR A 307 1.05 3.06 -1.45
C THR A 307 0.54 4.19 -2.33
N SER A 308 1.45 4.89 -3.00
CA SER A 308 1.07 5.80 -4.09
C SER A 308 0.63 5.02 -5.33
N ALA A 309 0.06 5.74 -6.30
CA ALA A 309 -0.59 5.20 -7.49
C ALA A 309 0.36 5.07 -8.67
N VAL A 310 -0.01 4.20 -9.63
CA VAL A 310 0.60 4.26 -10.97
C VAL A 310 0.04 5.47 -11.73
N THR A 311 -1.24 5.80 -11.58
CA THR A 311 -1.79 7.01 -12.19
C THR A 311 -1.17 8.29 -11.61
N PRO A 312 -0.80 9.27 -12.44
CA PRO A 312 -0.29 10.56 -11.99
C PRO A 312 -1.40 11.62 -11.87
N ILE A 313 -2.68 11.23 -11.98
CA ILE A 313 -3.76 12.20 -12.06
C ILE A 313 -3.87 13.06 -10.79
N LYS A 314 -4.04 14.36 -11.00
CA LYS A 314 -4.55 15.31 -10.02
C LYS A 314 -5.67 16.14 -10.63
N SER A 315 -6.54 16.67 -9.79
CA SER A 315 -7.48 17.71 -10.17
C SER A 315 -6.75 19.03 -10.44
N LEU A 316 -7.37 19.93 -11.23
CA LEU A 316 -6.76 21.21 -11.61
C LEU A 316 -6.39 22.07 -10.39
N LEU A 317 -7.26 22.09 -9.38
CA LEU A 317 -7.10 22.89 -8.16
C LEU A 317 -6.19 22.23 -7.11
N GLU A 318 -5.80 20.96 -7.30
CA GLU A 318 -4.91 20.30 -6.35
C GLU A 318 -3.48 20.83 -6.51
N PRO A 319 -2.81 21.18 -5.39
CA PRO A 319 -1.51 21.83 -5.41
C PRO A 319 -0.37 20.92 -5.88
N TYR A 320 -0.55 19.60 -5.79
CA TYR A 320 0.45 18.61 -6.18
C TYR A 320 -0.21 17.32 -6.67
N SER A 321 0.55 16.54 -7.43
CA SER A 321 0.22 15.16 -7.77
C SER A 321 1.23 14.18 -7.12
N ASN A 322 1.27 12.96 -7.62
CA ASN A 322 2.34 11.99 -7.47
C ASN A 322 2.95 11.68 -8.84
N ASN A 323 4.24 11.35 -8.86
CA ASN A 323 4.77 10.57 -9.97
C ASN A 323 4.20 9.13 -9.93
N PRO A 324 4.13 8.44 -11.07
CA PRO A 324 3.80 7.02 -11.12
C PRO A 324 4.72 6.18 -10.23
N ALA A 325 4.13 5.31 -9.41
CA ALA A 325 4.83 4.56 -8.37
C ALA A 325 4.43 3.08 -8.31
N ILE A 326 5.39 2.25 -7.91
CA ILE A 326 5.22 0.84 -7.54
C ILE A 326 6.17 0.54 -6.38
N ARG A 327 5.85 -0.41 -5.50
CA ARG A 327 6.74 -0.74 -4.37
C ARG A 327 6.87 -2.21 -4.06
N ALA A 328 8.02 -2.60 -3.54
CA ALA A 328 8.25 -3.93 -2.99
C ALA A 328 8.43 -3.85 -1.48
N TYR A 329 7.96 -4.88 -0.78
CA TYR A 329 8.19 -5.08 0.64
C TYR A 329 9.16 -6.22 0.87
N LEU A 330 10.04 -6.06 1.85
CA LEU A 330 10.88 -7.13 2.37
C LEU A 330 10.26 -7.64 3.67
N TYR A 331 10.26 -8.95 3.89
CA TYR A 331 9.75 -9.55 5.11
C TYR A 331 10.56 -10.78 5.53
N ASN A 332 10.51 -11.08 6.82
CA ASN A 332 11.16 -12.25 7.41
C ASN A 332 10.27 -13.49 7.19
N PRO A 333 10.77 -14.57 6.53
CA PRO A 333 9.97 -15.75 6.26
C PRO A 333 9.66 -16.60 7.51
N GLN A 334 10.26 -16.31 8.68
CA GLN A 334 10.03 -17.08 9.90
C GLN A 334 8.82 -16.58 10.69
N ASP A 335 8.68 -15.27 10.86
CA ASP A 335 7.65 -14.62 11.67
C ASP A 335 6.72 -13.70 10.87
N TYR A 336 7.00 -13.51 9.59
CA TYR A 336 6.28 -12.61 8.67
C TYR A 336 6.32 -11.14 9.07
N GLY A 337 7.28 -10.74 9.92
CA GLY A 337 7.56 -9.35 10.23
C GLY A 337 8.12 -8.61 9.03
N LEU A 338 7.69 -7.35 8.86
CA LEU A 338 8.10 -6.51 7.75
C LEU A 338 9.44 -5.81 8.03
N LEU A 339 10.35 -5.90 7.07
CA LEU A 339 11.74 -5.47 7.20
C LEU A 339 12.01 -4.14 6.50
N ASP A 340 11.51 -3.94 5.28
CA ASP A 340 11.81 -2.73 4.51
C ASP A 340 10.77 -2.48 3.40
N ILE A 341 10.76 -1.25 2.88
CA ILE A 341 10.02 -0.85 1.67
C ILE A 341 11.04 -0.37 0.65
N TRP A 342 10.94 -0.90 -0.56
CA TRP A 342 11.66 -0.39 -1.73
C TRP A 342 10.65 0.30 -2.62
N GLN A 343 10.66 1.63 -2.62
CA GLN A 343 9.77 2.46 -3.42
C GLN A 343 10.44 2.76 -4.76
N PHE A 344 9.73 2.50 -5.85
CA PHE A 344 10.17 2.84 -7.20
C PHE A 344 9.22 3.84 -7.82
N TYR A 345 9.75 4.65 -8.72
CA TYR A 345 8.97 5.65 -9.42
C TYR A 345 9.46 5.89 -10.83
N LEU A 346 8.58 6.47 -11.63
CA LEU A 346 8.91 7.06 -12.92
C LEU A 346 8.82 8.58 -12.79
N ASN A 347 9.89 9.31 -13.08
CA ASN A 347 9.79 10.75 -13.24
C ASN A 347 9.03 11.03 -14.54
N LEU A 348 7.73 11.36 -14.44
CA LEU A 348 6.86 11.46 -15.61
C LEU A 348 7.31 12.55 -16.59
N THR A 349 7.76 13.70 -16.06
CA THR A 349 8.28 14.81 -16.86
C THR A 349 9.49 14.38 -17.68
N GLU A 350 10.48 13.76 -17.04
CA GLU A 350 11.70 13.24 -17.68
C GLU A 350 11.35 12.15 -18.72
N ALA A 351 10.46 11.23 -18.36
CA ALA A 351 10.04 10.14 -19.24
C ALA A 351 9.36 10.65 -20.53
N ASN A 352 8.51 11.67 -20.42
CA ASN A 352 7.85 12.29 -21.55
C ASN A 352 8.83 13.10 -22.42
N MET A 353 9.74 13.86 -21.80
CA MET A 353 10.76 14.63 -22.50
C MET A 353 11.72 13.73 -23.29
N GLU A 354 12.17 12.63 -22.69
CA GLU A 354 13.13 11.70 -23.28
C GLU A 354 12.48 10.60 -24.12
N LYS A 355 11.15 10.48 -24.07
CA LYS A 355 10.37 9.39 -24.69
C LYS A 355 10.89 8.02 -24.26
N ARG A 356 11.21 7.89 -22.97
CA ARG A 356 11.74 6.67 -22.38
C ARG A 356 11.26 6.50 -20.94
N SER A 357 10.69 5.34 -20.63
CA SER A 357 10.25 5.01 -19.27
C SER A 357 11.39 4.45 -18.41
N GLU A 358 12.27 5.31 -17.89
CA GLU A 358 13.31 4.93 -16.93
C GLU A 358 12.78 4.93 -15.49
N TRP A 359 12.19 3.81 -15.08
CA TRP A 359 11.81 3.56 -13.68
C TRP A 359 13.06 3.38 -12.82
N LYS A 360 13.08 4.02 -11.66
CA LYS A 360 14.22 4.05 -10.73
C LYS A 360 13.77 3.86 -9.28
N LEU A 361 14.68 3.39 -8.45
CA LEU A 361 14.49 3.38 -7.00
C LEU A 361 14.39 4.82 -6.53
N GLU A 362 13.29 5.17 -5.86
CA GLU A 362 13.13 6.46 -5.20
C GLU A 362 13.87 6.43 -3.86
N TYR A 363 13.54 5.44 -3.02
CA TYR A 363 14.15 5.24 -1.72
C TYR A 363 13.95 3.81 -1.20
N THR A 364 14.81 3.41 -0.25
CA THR A 364 14.54 2.32 0.69
C THR A 364 14.21 2.92 2.04
N MET A 365 13.16 2.44 2.72
CA MET A 365 12.63 3.10 3.92
C MET A 365 13.66 3.14 5.04
N THR A 366 14.34 2.02 5.30
CA THR A 366 15.34 1.90 6.36
C THR A 366 16.52 2.86 6.17
N GLU A 367 17.06 2.95 4.95
CA GLU A 367 18.16 3.87 4.62
C GLU A 367 17.71 5.34 4.62
N ALA A 368 16.54 5.62 4.04
CA ALA A 368 16.03 6.98 3.92
C ALA A 368 15.75 7.60 5.29
N PHE A 369 15.27 6.82 6.25
CA PHE A 369 14.85 7.32 7.55
C PHE A 369 15.75 6.90 8.71
N ASP A 370 16.82 6.15 8.45
CA ASP A 370 17.74 5.64 9.49
C ASP A 370 16.93 4.91 10.59
N ILE A 371 16.21 3.87 10.17
CA ILE A 371 15.46 2.95 11.04
C ILE A 371 15.86 1.50 10.75
N GLU A 372 15.78 0.64 11.76
CA GLU A 372 16.24 -0.75 11.65
C GLU A 372 15.34 -1.62 10.77
N ASP A 373 14.02 -1.39 10.86
CA ASP A 373 13.01 -2.07 10.06
C ASP A 373 11.73 -1.19 9.93
N ILE A 374 10.66 -1.76 9.39
CA ILE A 374 9.34 -1.09 9.29
C ILE A 374 8.30 -1.70 10.25
N GLN A 375 8.76 -2.27 11.36
CA GLN A 375 7.90 -2.76 12.43
C GLN A 375 7.30 -1.60 13.25
N PRO A 376 6.23 -1.84 14.04
CA PRO A 376 5.47 -0.77 14.67
C PRO A 376 6.32 0.16 15.53
N ARG A 377 7.29 -0.40 16.26
CA ARG A 377 8.20 0.38 17.12
C ARG A 377 9.08 1.34 16.32
N SER A 378 9.75 0.84 15.29
CA SER A 378 10.60 1.63 14.39
C SER A 378 9.83 2.75 13.72
N LEU A 379 8.61 2.45 13.24
CA LEU A 379 7.75 3.45 12.63
C LEU A 379 7.21 4.48 13.64
N HIS A 380 6.93 4.07 14.88
CA HIS A 380 6.53 5.01 15.92
C HIS A 380 7.66 5.97 16.28
N GLU A 381 8.89 5.47 16.43
CA GLU A 381 10.07 6.30 16.63
C GLU A 381 10.31 7.27 15.46
N LEU A 382 10.08 6.83 14.22
CA LEU A 382 10.06 7.71 13.07
C LEU A 382 8.96 8.77 13.21
N ALA A 383 7.71 8.40 13.52
CA ALA A 383 6.60 9.33 13.65
C ALA A 383 6.87 10.43 14.69
N LEU A 384 7.50 10.08 15.82
CA LEU A 384 7.95 11.05 16.83
C LEU A 384 9.05 11.98 16.31
N ARG A 385 9.93 11.51 15.42
CA ARG A 385 10.92 12.35 14.72
C ARG A 385 10.28 13.25 13.65
N LEU A 386 9.24 12.79 12.96
CA LEU A 386 8.47 13.61 12.00
C LEU A 386 7.76 14.78 12.70
N ALA A 387 7.32 14.58 13.94
CA ALA A 387 6.65 15.58 14.76
C ALA A 387 7.56 16.72 15.26
N GLN A 388 8.89 16.57 15.17
CA GLN A 388 9.81 17.58 15.68
C GLN A 388 9.73 18.88 14.87
N PRO A 389 9.86 20.06 15.51
CA PRO A 389 9.97 21.32 14.81
C PRO A 389 11.12 21.30 13.81
N GLN A 390 10.87 21.76 12.57
CA GLN A 390 11.88 21.80 11.50
C GLN A 390 12.53 20.43 11.19
N SER A 391 11.76 19.34 11.36
CA SER A 391 12.23 17.98 11.13
C SER A 391 12.67 17.77 9.68
N LYS A 392 13.96 17.48 9.48
CA LYS A 392 14.50 17.05 8.17
C LYS A 392 13.89 15.72 7.71
N ALA A 393 13.56 14.84 8.66
CA ALA A 393 12.86 13.60 8.35
C ALA A 393 11.46 13.89 7.80
N PHE A 394 10.76 14.89 8.35
CA PHE A 394 9.46 15.30 7.82
C PHE A 394 9.54 15.87 6.40
N VAL A 395 10.51 16.75 6.13
CA VAL A 395 10.70 17.27 4.76
C VAL A 395 10.94 16.13 3.77
N LYS A 396 11.78 15.14 4.13
CA LYS A 396 12.00 13.95 3.30
C LYS A 396 10.73 13.12 3.13
N TYR A 397 10.01 12.85 4.21
CA TYR A 397 8.74 12.13 4.20
C TYR A 397 7.71 12.81 3.28
N PHE A 398 7.57 14.13 3.36
CA PHE A 398 6.62 14.87 2.53
C PHE A 398 7.01 14.90 1.04
N ASN A 399 8.31 14.89 0.72
CA ASN A 399 8.74 14.71 -0.67
C ASN A 399 8.33 13.34 -1.21
N HIS A 400 8.54 12.27 -0.43
CA HIS A 400 8.13 10.91 -0.81
C HIS A 400 6.61 10.73 -0.81
N PHE A 401 5.87 11.46 0.02
CA PHE A 401 4.40 11.49 0.01
C PHE A 401 3.82 11.81 -1.37
N MET A 402 4.52 12.66 -2.14
CA MET A 402 4.20 13.03 -3.52
C MET A 402 5.05 12.27 -4.56
N VAL A 403 5.77 11.22 -4.16
CA VAL A 403 6.67 10.44 -5.03
C VAL A 403 7.67 11.34 -5.76
N SER A 404 8.26 12.28 -5.02
CA SER A 404 9.21 13.27 -5.54
C SER A 404 8.69 14.07 -6.74
N TYR A 405 7.37 14.32 -6.81
CA TYR A 405 6.72 15.10 -7.87
C TYR A 405 7.32 16.51 -8.04
N ASP A 406 7.40 17.27 -6.95
CA ASP A 406 8.01 18.60 -6.95
C ASP A 406 8.61 18.92 -5.57
N LEU A 407 9.95 18.92 -5.51
CA LEU A 407 10.72 19.16 -4.28
C LEU A 407 10.63 20.62 -3.77
N ARG A 408 10.03 21.53 -4.54
CA ARG A 408 9.83 22.92 -4.13
C ARG A 408 8.57 23.10 -3.28
N ILE A 409 7.67 22.12 -3.30
CA ILE A 409 6.44 22.17 -2.51
C ILE A 409 6.76 21.81 -1.07
N THR A 410 6.48 22.74 -0.16
CA THR A 410 6.74 22.59 1.27
C THR A 410 5.45 22.40 2.05
N CYS A 411 5.55 21.63 3.15
CA CYS A 411 4.46 21.43 4.10
C CYS A 411 4.96 21.88 5.48
N ASP A 412 4.40 22.98 5.99
CA ASP A 412 4.78 23.57 7.27
C ASP A 412 3.55 23.90 8.12
N GLY A 413 3.80 24.28 9.38
CA GLY A 413 2.76 24.66 10.33
C GLY A 413 1.65 23.62 10.42
N TYR A 414 0.44 24.02 10.02
CA TYR A 414 -0.74 23.16 10.07
C TYR A 414 -0.67 21.95 9.12
N CYS A 415 -0.04 22.09 7.95
CA CYS A 415 0.12 20.97 7.02
C CYS A 415 0.94 19.84 7.66
N GLN A 416 2.06 20.18 8.32
CA GLN A 416 2.88 19.21 9.04
C GLN A 416 2.08 18.55 10.17
N THR A 417 1.32 19.34 10.92
CA THR A 417 0.44 18.84 11.98
C THR A 417 -0.56 17.81 11.46
N ALA A 418 -1.30 18.12 10.38
CA ALA A 418 -2.30 17.22 9.82
C ALA A 418 -1.68 15.88 9.36
N GLN A 419 -0.53 15.95 8.69
CA GLN A 419 0.25 14.78 8.28
C GLN A 419 0.66 13.93 9.48
N VAL A 420 1.36 14.53 10.46
CA VAL A 420 1.92 13.83 11.62
C VAL A 420 0.84 13.27 12.54
N CYS A 421 -0.28 13.97 12.71
CA CYS A 421 -1.41 13.47 13.49
C CYS A 421 -2.06 12.27 12.79
N SER A 422 -2.21 12.30 11.47
CA SER A 422 -2.78 11.19 10.71
C SER A 422 -1.90 9.94 10.72
N VAL A 423 -0.57 10.10 10.78
CA VAL A 423 0.39 9.00 10.92
C VAL A 423 0.23 8.27 12.26
N GLN A 424 -0.02 8.99 13.36
CA GLN A 424 0.03 8.42 14.72
C GLN A 424 -1.33 8.05 15.30
N PHE A 425 -2.39 8.72 14.85
CA PHE A 425 -3.68 8.70 15.55
C PHE A 425 -4.81 8.37 14.60
N LEU A 426 -5.26 7.11 14.66
CA LEU A 426 -6.21 6.53 13.72
C LEU A 426 -7.65 6.51 14.26
N ASP A 427 -7.85 6.81 15.54
CA ASP A 427 -9.18 6.98 16.15
C ASP A 427 -9.45 8.46 16.45
N LYS A 428 -10.73 8.78 16.57
CA LYS A 428 -11.21 10.15 16.80
C LYS A 428 -10.62 10.79 18.04
N GLU A 429 -10.62 10.08 19.16
CA GLU A 429 -10.22 10.67 20.43
C GLU A 429 -8.75 11.10 20.39
N SER A 430 -7.88 10.21 19.91
CA SER A 430 -6.44 10.47 19.83
C SER A 430 -6.11 11.51 18.74
N TYR A 431 -6.77 11.45 17.58
CA TYR A 431 -6.54 12.39 16.48
C TYR A 431 -6.95 13.81 16.87
N SER A 432 -8.15 14.00 17.42
CA SER A 432 -8.62 15.32 17.86
C SER A 432 -7.70 15.92 18.94
N LYS A 433 -7.22 15.12 19.89
CA LYS A 433 -6.23 15.59 20.89
C LYS A 433 -4.94 16.09 20.25
N CYS A 434 -4.45 15.40 19.22
CA CYS A 434 -3.25 15.82 18.49
C CYS A 434 -3.44 17.17 17.79
N ILE A 435 -4.54 17.32 17.05
CA ILE A 435 -4.87 18.56 16.33
C ILE A 435 -5.02 19.75 17.29
N VAL A 436 -5.75 19.58 18.39
CA VAL A 436 -5.97 20.64 19.40
C VAL A 436 -4.65 21.06 20.04
N LYS A 437 -3.79 20.11 20.43
CA LYS A 437 -2.50 20.40 21.06
C LYS A 437 -1.60 21.25 20.17
N ALA A 438 -1.73 21.10 18.84
CA ALA A 438 -0.98 21.88 17.85
C ALA A 438 -1.66 23.22 17.48
N GLY A 439 -2.73 23.62 18.17
CA GLY A 439 -3.45 24.87 17.92
C GLY A 439 -4.44 24.82 16.76
N GLY A 440 -4.81 23.62 16.28
CA GLY A 440 -5.85 23.44 15.28
C GLY A 440 -7.27 23.60 15.86
N GLN A 441 -8.20 24.11 15.04
CA GLN A 441 -9.63 24.15 15.40
C GLN A 441 -10.28 22.79 15.17
N VAL A 442 -11.15 22.39 16.11
CA VAL A 442 -12.03 21.22 16.00
C VAL A 442 -13.42 21.76 15.84
N ASP A 443 -13.79 22.10 14.61
CA ASP A 443 -15.17 22.42 14.26
C ASP A 443 -15.79 21.27 13.46
#